data_AF-A0A518ID58-F1
#
_entry.id   AF-A0A518ID58-F1
#
_cell.length_a   1.000
_cell.length_b   1.000
_cell.length_c   1.000
_cell.angle_alpha   90.00
_cell.angle_beta   90.00
_cell.angle_gamma   90.00
#
_symmetry.space_group_name_H-M   'P 1'
#
loop_
_entity.id
_entity.type
_entity.pdbx_description
1 polymer ?
#
loop_
_entity_poly.entity_id
_entity_poly.type
_entity_poly.pdbx_seq_one_letter_code
_entity_poly.pdbx_strand_id
1 'polypeptide(L)'
;MEAETDAYKQGKRQSELDVAQGCPRLYWGTRGSWGELLTRLMAERFQVTVQHVGCISTESQRAYERGYNKITSEYIDRTFGEGAFQEVMDEVTRYREESYRQYLQDRDKNE
;
A
#
# COMPACT_ATOMS: atom_id res chain seq x y z
N MET A 1 22.47 12.04 0.81
CA MET A 1 21.15 12.30 0.22
C MET A 1 21.20 11.75 -1.19
N GLU A 2 20.61 10.58 -1.44
CA GLU A 2 20.50 10.04 -2.80
C GLU A 2 19.63 10.99 -3.64
N ALA A 3 20.06 11.30 -4.85
CA ALA A 3 19.28 12.13 -5.75
C ALA A 3 17.98 11.40 -6.15
N GLU A 4 16.83 12.07 -6.08
CA GLU A 4 15.56 11.52 -6.56
C GLU A 4 15.69 11.16 -8.05
N THR A 5 15.46 9.89 -8.39
CA THR A 5 15.52 9.39 -9.76
C THR A 5 14.36 9.95 -10.60
N ASP A 6 14.53 9.99 -11.92
CA ASP A 6 13.47 10.47 -12.82
C ASP A 6 12.20 9.62 -12.73
N ALA A 7 12.36 8.30 -12.53
CA ALA A 7 11.25 7.38 -12.31
C ALA A 7 10.44 7.74 -11.06
N TYR A 8 11.10 8.10 -9.96
CA TYR A 8 10.44 8.55 -8.74
C TYR A 8 9.62 9.83 -8.96
N LYS A 9 10.22 10.84 -9.63
CA LYS A 9 9.53 12.09 -9.98
C LYS A 9 8.38 11.87 -10.94
N GLN A 10 8.49 10.90 -11.84
CA GLN A 10 7.41 10.49 -12.73
C GLN A 10 6.26 9.86 -11.95
N GLY A 11 6.55 8.98 -10.99
CA GLY A 11 5.55 8.36 -10.11
C GLY A 11 4.75 9.39 -9.33
N LYS A 12 5.44 10.38 -8.74
CA LYS A 12 4.77 11.50 -8.04
C LYS A 12 3.81 12.25 -8.95
N ARG A 13 4.29 12.70 -10.11
CA ARG A 13 3.49 13.47 -11.08
C ARG A 13 2.27 12.69 -11.56
N GLN A 14 2.42 11.39 -11.81
CA GLN A 14 1.27 10.58 -12.23
C GLN A 14 0.24 10.45 -11.09
N SER A 15 0.68 10.24 -9.85
CA SER A 15 -0.24 10.16 -8.72
C SER A 15 -0.98 11.47 -8.49
N GLU A 16 -0.32 12.62 -8.64
CA GLU A 16 -0.96 13.95 -8.57
C GLU A 16 -2.09 14.09 -9.60
N LEU A 17 -1.85 13.62 -10.85
CA LEU A 17 -2.86 13.63 -11.91
C LEU A 17 -4.04 12.72 -11.59
N ASP A 18 -3.77 11.50 -11.12
CA ASP A 18 -4.81 10.52 -10.82
C ASP A 18 -5.64 10.94 -9.60
N VAL A 19 -5.02 11.53 -8.58
CA VAL A 19 -5.73 12.18 -7.45
C VAL A 19 -6.63 13.29 -7.95
N ALA A 20 -6.15 14.17 -8.84
CA ALA A 20 -6.96 15.25 -9.41
C ALA A 20 -8.13 14.74 -10.27
N GLN A 21 -8.02 13.54 -10.83
CA GLN A 21 -9.08 12.87 -11.60
C GLN A 21 -10.01 12.01 -10.74
N GLY A 22 -9.77 11.91 -9.43
CA GLY A 22 -10.57 11.08 -8.52
C GLY A 22 -10.34 9.58 -8.71
N CYS A 23 -9.20 9.18 -9.27
CA CYS A 23 -8.81 7.78 -9.46
C CYS A 23 -7.49 7.41 -8.76
N PRO A 24 -7.30 7.75 -7.46
CA PRO A 24 -6.04 7.48 -6.77
C PRO A 24 -5.76 5.98 -6.67
N ARG A 25 -4.46 5.64 -6.73
CA ARG A 25 -3.97 4.25 -6.69
C ARG A 25 -2.88 4.04 -5.66
N LEU A 26 -2.74 2.80 -5.20
CA LEU A 26 -1.65 2.39 -4.33
C LEU A 26 -1.00 1.13 -4.90
N TYR A 27 0.30 1.15 -5.14
CA TYR A 27 1.05 -0.01 -5.60
C TYR A 27 1.48 -0.88 -4.41
N TRP A 28 1.13 -2.16 -4.43
CA TRP A 28 1.45 -3.07 -3.32
C TRP A 28 1.89 -4.45 -3.81
N GLY A 29 2.94 -5.01 -3.19
CA GLY A 29 3.58 -6.25 -3.66
C GLY A 29 2.94 -7.55 -3.15
N THR A 30 2.02 -7.47 -2.20
CA THR A 30 1.51 -8.67 -1.51
C THR A 30 0.13 -9.07 -2.04
N ARG A 31 0.02 -10.29 -2.56
CA ARG A 31 -1.24 -10.98 -2.86
C ARG A 31 -1.61 -11.98 -1.75
N GLY A 32 -2.88 -12.37 -1.67
CA GLY A 32 -3.43 -13.24 -0.62
C GLY A 32 -4.32 -12.49 0.37
N SER A 33 -4.75 -13.14 1.45
CA SER A 33 -5.75 -12.59 2.38
C SER A 33 -5.40 -11.22 2.95
N TRP A 34 -4.12 -10.94 3.19
CA TRP A 34 -3.66 -9.64 3.69
C TRP A 34 -3.74 -8.54 2.62
N GLY A 35 -3.42 -8.90 1.37
CA GLY A 35 -3.54 -7.99 0.22
C GLY A 35 -4.99 -7.68 -0.12
N GLU A 36 -5.89 -8.67 0.03
CA GLU A 36 -7.33 -8.49 -0.11
C GLU A 36 -7.89 -7.58 0.98
N LEU A 37 -7.49 -7.77 2.23
CA LEU A 37 -7.86 -6.87 3.33
C LEU A 37 -7.42 -5.44 3.04
N LEU A 38 -6.16 -5.22 2.65
CA LEU A 38 -5.67 -3.90 2.28
C LEU A 38 -6.49 -3.28 1.13
N THR A 39 -6.78 -4.07 0.09
CA THR A 39 -7.57 -3.62 -1.08
C THR A 39 -8.96 -3.16 -0.65
N ARG A 40 -9.62 -3.94 0.20
CA ARG A 40 -10.94 -3.61 0.74
C ARG A 40 -10.91 -2.34 1.58
N LEU A 41 -9.99 -2.24 2.53
CA LEU A 41 -9.89 -1.08 3.43
C LEU A 41 -9.59 0.21 2.67
N MET A 42 -8.67 0.18 1.70
CA MET A 42 -8.34 1.34 0.87
C MET A 42 -9.52 1.79 0.00
N ALA A 43 -10.28 0.85 -0.57
CA ALA A 43 -11.46 1.16 -1.37
C ALA A 43 -12.61 1.72 -0.52
N GLU A 44 -12.92 1.06 0.61
CA GLU A 44 -14.05 1.42 1.48
C GLU A 44 -13.82 2.76 2.21
N ARG A 45 -12.60 3.00 2.70
CA ARG A 45 -12.32 4.18 3.53
C ARG A 45 -11.87 5.39 2.73
N PHE A 46 -11.15 5.18 1.63
CA PHE A 46 -10.47 6.26 0.91
C PHE A 46 -10.77 6.31 -0.59
N GLN A 47 -11.58 5.38 -1.12
CA GLN A 47 -11.83 5.24 -2.55
C GLN A 47 -10.54 5.05 -3.39
N VAL A 48 -9.51 4.45 -2.79
CA VAL A 48 -8.21 4.21 -3.43
C VAL A 48 -8.16 2.79 -3.98
N THR A 49 -7.74 2.64 -5.24
CA THR A 49 -7.56 1.32 -5.86
C THR A 49 -6.17 0.77 -5.55
N VAL A 50 -6.09 -0.45 -5.02
CA VAL A 50 -4.80 -1.13 -4.82
C VAL A 50 -4.40 -1.87 -6.10
N GLN A 51 -3.29 -1.46 -6.70
CA GLN A 51 -2.65 -2.12 -7.83
C GLN A 51 -1.61 -3.12 -7.31
N HIS A 52 -1.92 -4.41 -7.43
CA HIS A 52 -1.01 -5.47 -7.02
C HIS A 52 0.13 -5.65 -8.03
N VAL A 53 1.37 -5.43 -7.57
CA VAL A 53 2.59 -5.61 -8.37
C VAL A 53 3.24 -6.96 -8.08
N GLY A 54 4.02 -7.46 -9.04
CA GLY A 54 4.72 -8.73 -8.90
C GLY A 54 6.02 -8.61 -8.11
N CYS A 55 6.55 -9.74 -7.66
CA CYS A 55 7.82 -9.81 -6.91
C CYS A 55 9.06 -9.49 -7.78
N ILE A 56 8.93 -9.60 -9.11
CA ILE A 56 10.02 -9.32 -10.06
C ILE A 56 9.80 -7.91 -10.61
N SER A 57 10.59 -6.97 -10.13
CA SER A 57 10.51 -5.54 -10.48
C SER A 57 11.91 -4.96 -10.67
N THR A 58 12.06 -4.09 -11.66
CA THR A 58 13.30 -3.32 -11.85
C THR A 58 13.45 -2.24 -10.77
N GLU A 59 14.65 -1.69 -10.61
CA GLU A 59 14.87 -0.54 -9.71
C GLU A 59 14.05 0.68 -10.13
N SER A 60 13.97 0.95 -11.44
CA SER A 60 13.17 2.04 -11.99
C SER A 60 11.68 1.90 -11.65
N GLN A 61 11.11 0.69 -11.81
CA GLN A 61 9.72 0.42 -11.43
C GLN A 61 9.49 0.65 -9.93
N ARG A 62 10.36 0.13 -9.07
CA ARG A 62 10.25 0.35 -7.61
C ARG A 62 10.37 1.82 -7.25
N ALA A 63 11.24 2.58 -7.92
CA ALA A 63 11.36 4.01 -7.70
C ALA A 63 10.08 4.76 -8.12
N TYR A 64 9.49 4.41 -9.27
CA TYR A 64 8.20 4.95 -9.71
C TYR A 64 7.09 4.66 -8.70
N GLU A 65 6.94 3.40 -8.28
CA GLU A 65 5.91 2.97 -7.32
C GLU A 65 6.05 3.70 -5.97
N ARG A 66 7.29 3.87 -5.47
CA ARG A 66 7.54 4.67 -4.25
C ARG A 66 7.13 6.12 -4.40
N GLY A 67 7.44 6.75 -5.54
CA GLY A 67 7.06 8.13 -5.82
C GLY A 67 5.54 8.28 -5.87
N TYR A 68 4.87 7.34 -6.53
CA TYR A 68 3.43 7.31 -6.63
C TYR A 68 2.76 7.15 -5.26
N ASN A 69 3.17 6.13 -4.50
CA ASN A 69 2.58 5.81 -3.20
C ASN A 69 2.73 6.94 -2.19
N LYS A 70 3.85 7.68 -2.23
CA LYS A 70 4.07 8.85 -1.36
C LYS A 70 2.96 9.89 -1.53
N ILE A 71 2.65 10.25 -2.77
CA ILE A 71 1.60 11.24 -3.05
C ILE A 71 0.23 10.69 -2.64
N THR A 72 -0.04 9.41 -2.89
CA THR A 72 -1.30 8.78 -2.49
C THR A 72 -1.47 8.79 -0.97
N SER A 73 -0.44 8.43 -0.19
CA SER A 73 -0.52 8.45 1.27
C SER A 73 -0.68 9.88 1.82
N GLU A 74 0.06 10.85 1.27
CA GLU A 74 -0.09 12.26 1.65
C GLU A 74 -1.49 12.81 1.30
N TYR A 75 -2.06 12.38 0.17
CA TYR A 75 -3.44 12.68 -0.20
C TYR A 75 -4.42 12.11 0.82
N ILE A 76 -4.28 10.83 1.19
CA ILE A 76 -5.15 10.18 2.17
C ILE A 76 -5.10 10.95 3.49
N ASP A 77 -3.91 11.22 4.03
CA ASP A 77 -3.78 11.89 5.32
C ASP A 77 -4.34 13.32 5.27
N ARG A 78 -4.12 14.05 4.18
CA ARG A 78 -4.66 15.41 4.02
C ARG A 78 -6.18 15.44 3.88
N THR A 79 -6.77 14.44 3.24
CA THR A 79 -8.21 14.41 2.92
C THR A 79 -9.05 13.76 4.01
N PHE A 80 -8.52 12.71 4.67
CA PHE A 80 -9.26 11.89 5.63
C PHE A 80 -8.76 12.03 7.07
N GLY A 81 -7.69 12.79 7.30
CA GLY A 81 -7.13 13.05 8.62
C GLY A 81 -5.70 12.52 8.74
N GLU A 82 -4.86 13.26 9.46
CA GLU A 82 -3.47 12.88 9.68
C GLU A 82 -3.37 11.48 10.30
N GLY A 83 -2.57 10.60 9.69
CA GLY A 83 -2.38 9.22 10.14
C GLY A 83 -3.41 8.22 9.61
N ALA A 84 -4.42 8.64 8.86
CA ALA A 84 -5.45 7.75 8.31
C ALA A 84 -4.84 6.62 7.44
N PHE A 85 -3.81 6.91 6.65
CA PHE A 85 -3.12 5.87 5.88
C PHE A 85 -2.45 4.85 6.82
N GLN A 86 -1.75 5.35 7.85
CA GLN A 86 -1.02 4.50 8.80
C GLN A 86 -1.97 3.60 9.60
N GLU A 87 -3.15 4.10 10.00
CA GLU A 87 -4.15 3.28 10.70
C GLU A 87 -4.57 2.04 9.91
N VAL A 88 -4.75 2.16 8.60
CA VAL A 88 -5.03 0.99 7.73
C VAL A 88 -3.84 0.04 7.67
N MET A 89 -2.63 0.57 7.57
CA MET A 89 -1.42 -0.26 7.57
C MET A 89 -1.24 -1.02 8.89
N ASP A 90 -1.56 -0.40 10.01
CA ASP A 90 -1.53 -1.01 11.34
C ASP A 90 -2.59 -2.10 11.47
N GLU A 91 -3.80 -1.88 10.94
CA GLU A 91 -4.86 -2.88 10.92
C GLU A 91 -4.47 -4.13 10.11
N VAL A 92 -3.90 -3.94 8.92
CA VAL A 92 -3.39 -5.05 8.09
C VAL A 92 -2.24 -5.78 8.80
N THR A 93 -1.37 -5.04 9.48
CA THR A 93 -0.26 -5.63 10.25
C THR A 93 -0.77 -6.49 11.40
N ARG A 94 -1.73 -5.99 12.19
CA ARG A 94 -2.37 -6.77 13.26
C ARG A 94 -3.02 -8.04 12.74
N TYR A 95 -3.77 -7.95 11.64
CA TYR A 95 -4.38 -9.12 11.00
C TYR A 95 -3.35 -10.19 10.61
N ARG A 96 -2.21 -9.76 10.05
CA ARG A 96 -1.11 -10.65 9.70
C ARG A 96 -0.51 -11.34 10.92
N GLU A 97 -0.23 -10.58 11.98
CA GLU A 97 0.36 -11.11 13.21
C GLU A 97 -0.57 -12.10 13.93
N GLU A 98 -1.86 -11.81 13.97
CA GLU A 98 -2.86 -12.70 14.54
C GLU A 98 -2.99 -14.00 13.75
N SER A 99 -3.02 -13.91 12.41
CA SER A 99 -3.05 -15.07 11.52
C SER A 99 -1.83 -15.97 11.73
N TYR A 100 -0.65 -15.38 11.85
CA TYR A 100 0.58 -16.12 12.10
C TYR A 100 0.61 -16.78 13.49
N ARG A 101 0.13 -16.07 14.51
CA ARG A 101 0.03 -16.61 15.88
C ARG A 101 -0.91 -17.81 15.94
N GLN A 102 -2.07 -17.74 15.29
CA GLN A 102 -3.02 -18.86 15.22
C GLN A 102 -2.40 -20.08 14.53
N TYR A 103 -1.73 -19.87 13.39
CA TYR A 103 -1.03 -20.94 12.68
C TYR A 103 0.00 -21.66 13.56
N LEU A 104 0.81 -20.92 14.34
CA LEU A 104 1.78 -21.52 15.27
C LEU A 104 1.09 -22.32 16.39
N GLN A 105 0.03 -21.79 16.98
CA GLN A 105 -0.72 -22.48 18.03
C GLN A 105 -1.39 -23.78 17.54
N ASP A 106 -1.86 -23.79 16.29
CA ASP A 106 -2.47 -24.99 15.71
C ASP A 106 -1.42 -26.01 15.29
N ARG A 107 -0.21 -25.58 14.92
CA ARG A 107 0.91 -26.50 14.66
C ARG A 107 1.36 -27.19 15.94
N ASP A 108 1.56 -26.44 17.02
CA ASP A 108 2.04 -26.97 18.31
C ASP A 108 1.04 -27.91 19.00
N LYS A 109 -0.26 -27.84 18.65
CA LYS A 109 -1.30 -28.77 19.14
C LYS A 109 -1.37 -30.08 18.36
N ASN A 110 -0.77 -30.12 17.17
CA ASN A 110 -0.80 -31.25 16.25
C ASN A 110 0.56 -31.99 16.15
N GLU A 111 1.53 -31.61 16.98
CA GLU A 111 2.79 -32.33 17.25
C GLU A 111 2.73 -33.06 18.60
#